data_AF-A0A442GYC1-F1
#
_entry.id   AF-A0A442GYC1-F1
#
_cell.length_a   1.000
_cell.length_b   1.000
_cell.length_c   1.000
_cell.angle_alpha   90.00
_cell.angle_beta   90.00
_cell.angle_gamma   90.00
#
_symmetry.space_group_name_H-M   'P 1'
#
loop_
_entity.id
_entity.type
_entity.pdbx_description
1 polymer ?
#
loop_
_entity_poly.entity_id
_entity_poly.type
_entity_poly.pdbx_seq_one_letter_code
_entity_poly.pdbx_strand_id
1 'polypeptide(L)' 'MTREQCRAARALIGWSQQQLADAAAIGVATIRVFEGGGSEPRSATLQVLCLALEAAGVVFLADGELVDGGPGVRLRK' A
#
# COMPACT_ATOMS: atom_id res chain seq x y z
N MET A 1 2.44 6.97 -0.16
CA MET A 1 1.34 6.00 0.05
C MET A 1 0.69 6.28 1.39
N THR A 2 -0.61 6.53 1.43
CA THR A 2 -1.40 6.64 2.68
C THR A 2 -1.86 5.27 3.19
N ARG A 3 -2.36 5.20 4.44
CA ARG A 3 -2.93 3.97 5.00
C ARG A 3 -4.17 3.50 4.21
N GLU A 4 -4.97 4.43 3.69
CA GLU A 4 -6.14 4.13 2.85
C GLU A 4 -5.69 3.52 1.51
N GLN A 5 -4.66 4.09 0.88
CA GLN A 5 -4.09 3.53 -0.36
C GLN A 5 -3.50 2.13 -0.13
N CYS A 6 -2.85 1.89 1.01
CA CYS A 6 -2.33 0.56 1.35
C CYS A 6 -3.44 -0.50 1.45
N ARG A 7 -4.52 -0.19 2.19
CA ARG A 7 -5.68 -1.07 2.33
C ARG A 7 -6.37 -1.33 0.99
N ALA A 8 -6.56 -0.28 0.20
CA ALA A 8 -7.18 -0.37 -1.12
C ALA A 8 -6.31 -1.20 -2.08
N ALA A 9 -5.00 -0.98 -2.10
CA ALA A 9 -4.04 -1.71 -2.92
C ALA A 9 -4.09 -3.21 -2.63
N ARG A 10 -4.03 -3.60 -1.35
CA ARG A 10 -4.17 -5.02 -0.96
C ARG A 10 -5.51 -5.60 -1.39
N ALA A 11 -6.60 -4.86 -1.21
CA ALA A 11 -7.92 -5.34 -1.59
C ALA A 11 -8.02 -5.59 -3.10
N LEU A 12 -7.42 -4.72 -3.94
CA LEU A 12 -7.39 -4.88 -5.39
C LEU A 12 -6.69 -6.17 -5.84
N ILE A 13 -5.64 -6.58 -5.15
CA ILE A 13 -4.87 -7.79 -5.47
C ILE A 13 -5.26 -9.01 -4.62
N GLY A 14 -6.32 -8.89 -3.80
CA GLY A 14 -6.80 -9.98 -2.94
C GLY A 14 -5.83 -10.42 -1.83
N TRP A 15 -4.95 -9.53 -1.38
CA TRP A 15 -3.96 -9.86 -0.35
C TRP A 15 -4.44 -9.62 1.08
N SER A 16 -4.15 -10.58 1.95
CA SER A 16 -4.18 -10.41 3.41
C SER A 16 -3.03 -9.52 3.90
N GLN A 17 -3.11 -9.05 5.16
CA GLN A 17 -2.01 -8.33 5.81
C GLN A 17 -0.73 -9.18 5.88
N GLN A 18 -0.86 -10.49 6.10
CA GLN A 18 0.28 -11.40 6.17
C GLN A 18 0.99 -11.51 4.82
N GLN A 19 0.25 -11.67 3.72
CA GLN A 19 0.85 -11.74 2.38
C GLN A 19 1.61 -10.48 2.00
N LEU A 20 1.10 -9.29 2.37
CA LEU A 20 1.85 -8.05 2.19
C LEU A 20 3.11 -8.02 3.08
N ALA A 21 3.03 -8.54 4.30
CA ALA A 21 4.17 -8.62 5.23
C ALA A 21 5.30 -9.46 4.63
N ASP A 22 4.93 -10.64 4.11
CA ASP A 22 5.85 -11.58 3.50
C ASP A 22 6.48 -10.98 2.22
N ALA A 23 5.67 -10.37 1.35
CA ALA A 23 6.13 -9.75 0.12
C ALA A 23 7.06 -8.55 0.34
N ALA A 24 6.82 -7.76 1.40
CA ALA A 24 7.64 -6.60 1.73
C ALA A 24 8.77 -6.91 2.72
N ALA A 25 8.90 -8.18 3.17
CA ALA A 25 9.85 -8.62 4.18
C ALA A 25 9.79 -7.79 5.49
N ILE A 26 8.59 -7.48 5.96
CA ILE A 26 8.36 -6.76 7.23
C ILE A 26 7.46 -7.55 8.17
N GLY A 27 7.45 -7.20 9.45
CA GLY A 27 6.56 -7.82 10.42
C GLY A 27 5.09 -7.45 10.18
N VAL A 28 4.18 -8.44 10.22
CA VAL A 28 2.72 -8.22 10.04
C VAL A 28 2.13 -7.24 11.05
N ALA A 29 2.72 -7.15 12.25
CA ALA A 29 2.33 -6.18 13.28
C ALA A 29 2.52 -4.73 12.81
N THR A 30 3.59 -4.46 12.05
CA THR A 30 3.86 -3.13 11.47
C THR A 30 2.77 -2.73 10.47
N ILE A 31 2.33 -3.66 9.63
CA ILE A 31 1.22 -3.43 8.69
C ILE A 31 -0.07 -3.17 9.44
N ARG A 32 -0.37 -3.99 10.46
CA ARG A 32 -1.59 -3.82 11.26
C ARG A 32 -1.65 -2.45 11.94
N VAL A 33 -0.54 -1.99 12.50
CA VAL A 33 -0.45 -0.66 13.13
C VAL A 33 -0.63 0.45 12.10
N PHE A 34 0.04 0.35 10.95
CA PHE A 34 -0.05 1.33 9.88
C PHE A 34 -1.48 1.44 9.33
N GLU A 35 -2.08 0.33 8.93
CA GLU A 35 -3.43 0.29 8.37
C GLU A 35 -4.52 0.62 9.41
N GLY A 36 -4.25 0.33 10.68
CA GLY A 36 -5.12 0.66 11.81
C GLY A 36 -5.05 2.12 12.25
N GLY A 37 -4.19 2.94 11.62
CA GLY A 37 -4.05 4.36 11.95
C GLY A 37 -3.32 4.63 13.27
N GLY A 38 -2.44 3.71 13.68
CA GLY A 38 -1.52 3.93 14.81
C GLY A 38 -0.38 4.87 14.41
N SER A 39 0.86 4.39 14.48
CA SER A 39 2.04 5.19 14.12
C SER A 39 2.32 5.19 12.61
N GLU A 40 2.73 6.35 12.09
CA GLU A 40 3.26 6.47 10.73
C GLU A 40 4.57 5.66 10.60
N PRO A 41 4.67 4.73 9.63
CA PRO A 41 5.91 4.00 9.40
C PRO A 41 7.02 4.93 8.94
N ARG A 42 8.27 4.52 9.15
CA ARG A 42 9.42 5.21 8.56
C ARG A 42 9.30 5.21 7.05
N SER A 43 9.85 6.24 6.40
CA SER A 43 9.83 6.37 4.93
C SER A 43 10.37 5.13 4.21
N ALA A 44 11.42 4.49 4.75
CA ALA A 44 11.97 3.23 4.20
C ALA A 44 10.95 2.08 4.25
N THR A 45 10.15 1.98 5.32
CA THR A 45 9.08 0.97 5.44
C THR A 45 7.95 1.23 4.44
N LEU A 46 7.54 2.50 4.28
CA LEU A 46 6.55 2.88 3.28
C LEU A 46 7.04 2.56 1.85
N GLN A 47 8.33 2.76 1.59
CA GLN A 47 8.93 2.48 0.29
C GLN A 47 8.89 0.97 -0.04
N VAL A 48 9.31 0.09 0.87
CA VAL A 48 9.27 -1.36 0.61
C VAL A 48 7.85 -1.89 0.47
N LEU A 49 6.89 -1.34 1.23
CA LEU A 49 5.47 -1.66 1.07
C LEU A 49 4.94 -1.25 -0.31
N CYS A 50 5.27 -0.03 -0.76
CA CYS A 50 4.89 0.48 -2.07
C CYS A 50 5.42 -0.41 -3.19
N LEU A 51 6.73 -0.72 -3.13
CA LEU A 51 7.39 -1.57 -4.12
C LEU A 51 6.78 -2.99 -4.18
N ALA A 52 6.46 -3.59 -3.03
CA ALA A 52 5.83 -4.90 -2.98
C ALA A 52 4.45 -4.92 -3.66
N LEU A 53 3.64 -3.89 -3.41
CA LEU A 53 2.32 -3.74 -4.03
C LEU A 53 2.43 -3.45 -5.54
N GLU A 54 3.39 -2.61 -5.94
CA GLU A 54 3.65 -2.29 -7.35
C GLU A 54 4.17 -3.50 -8.14
N ALA A 55 4.99 -4.34 -7.50
CA ALA A 55 5.44 -5.61 -8.06
C ALA A 55 4.28 -6.59 -8.25
N ALA A 56 3.27 -6.54 -7.37
CA ALA A 56 2.03 -7.31 -7.50
C ALA A 56 1.02 -6.73 -8.50
N GLY A 57 1.36 -5.65 -9.20
CA GLY A 57 0.54 -5.07 -10.26
C GLY A 57 -0.31 -3.88 -9.83
N VAL A 58 -0.13 -3.33 -8.63
CA VAL A 58 -0.75 -2.07 -8.23
C VAL A 58 -0.02 -0.89 -8.87
N VAL A 59 -0.75 0.18 -9.15
CA VAL A 59 -0.21 1.49 -9.51
C VAL A 59 -0.80 2.51 -8.55
N PHE A 60 0.05 3.25 -7.84
CA PHE A 60 -0.36 4.36 -7.00
C PHE A 60 -0.57 5.61 -7.85
N LEU A 61 -1.64 6.35 -7.55
CA LEU A 61 -1.98 7.60 -8.23
C LEU A 61 -1.80 8.75 -7.24
N ALA A 62 -1.01 9.74 -7.63
CA ALA A 62 -0.95 11.02 -6.93
C ALA A 62 -2.24 11.83 -7.16
N ASP A 63 -2.42 12.84 -6.31
CA ASP A 63 -3.50 13.83 -6.44
C ASP A 63 -3.46 14.46 -7.85
N GLY A 64 -4.59 14.42 -8.57
CA GLY A 64 -4.72 14.97 -9.92
C GLY A 64 -3.97 14.22 -11.04
N GLU A 65 -3.33 13.05 -10.80
CA GLU A 65 -2.43 12.42 -11.78
C GLU A 65 -3.16 11.76 -12.97
N LEU A 66 -4.49 11.59 -12.95
CA LEU A 66 -5.26 11.01 -14.08
C LEU A 66 -6.68 11.58 -14.26
N VAL A 67 -7.31 12.10 -13.20
CA VAL A 67 -8.62 12.79 -13.18
C VAL A 67 -8.65 13.68 -11.94
N ASP A 68 -9.49 14.72 -11.90
CA ASP A 68 -9.71 15.55 -10.71
C ASP A 68 -10.19 14.68 -9.53
N GLY A 69 -9.43 14.69 -8.42
CA GLY A 69 -9.69 13.82 -7.27
C GLY A 69 -8.42 13.52 -6.45
N GLY A 70 -8.64 12.98 -5.25
CA GLY A 70 -7.58 12.68 -4.29
C GLY A 70 -6.73 11.44 -4.62
N PRO A 71 -5.72 11.12 -3.78
CA PRO A 71 -4.83 9.98 -3.98
C PRO A 71 -5.57 8.65 -4.11
N GLY A 72 -5.16 7.81 -5.08
CA GLY A 72 -5.84 6.57 -5.42
C GLY A 72 -4.90 5.41 -5.75
N VAL A 73 -5.47 4.26 -6.10
CA VAL A 73 -4.75 3.06 -6.57
C VAL A 73 -5.54 2.38 -7.69
N ARG A 74 -4.83 1.77 -8.65
CA ARG A 74 -5.43 0.97 -9.74
C ARG A 74 -4.57 -0.25 -10.06
N LEU A 75 -5.11 -1.17 -10.86
CA LEU A 75 -4.33 -2.28 -11.41
C LEU A 75 -3.58 -1.84 -12.68
N ARG A 76 -2.40 -2.43 -12.90
CA ARG A 76 -1.66 -2.37 -14.17
C ARG A 76 -2.46 -3.13 -15.24
N LYS A 77 -2.35 -2.67 -16.49
CA LYS A 77 -2.89 -3.39 -17.66
C LYS A 77 -2.12 -4.68 -17.90
#